data_AF-A0A5M9H8U3-F1
#
_entry.id   AF-A0A5M9H8U3-F1
#
_cell.length_a   1.000
_cell.length_b   1.000
_cell.length_c   1.000
_cell.angle_alpha   90.00
_cell.angle_beta   90.00
_cell.angle_gamma   90.00
#
_symmetry.space_group_name_H-M   'P 1'
#
loop_
_entity.id
_entity.type
_entity.pdbx_description
1 polymer ?
#
loop_
_entity_poly.entity_id
_entity_poly.type
_entity_poly.pdbx_seq_one_letter_code
_entity_poly.pdbx_strand_id
1 'polypeptide(L)'
;MKLLKCAPLFVILLFFVYSCKKNKVEDPLGDLESKTYTEICLTNAMRYGETGCGMLTLLPGNKVSMLHMGDIISSGTYSVSGKTLKVQLSGSLSYEFIIRSSEELESKEGGNLWQVK
;
A
#
# COMPACT_ATOMS: atom_id res chain seq x y z
N MET A 1 43.87 45.38 19.90
CA MET A 1 43.13 44.55 18.93
C MET A 1 42.81 43.20 19.56
N LYS A 2 41.62 43.02 20.14
CA LYS A 2 41.21 41.77 20.83
C LYS A 2 39.74 41.47 20.54
N LEU A 3 39.42 41.13 19.29
CA LEU A 3 38.06 40.70 18.91
C LEU A 3 38.16 39.70 17.75
N LEU A 4 38.64 38.48 18.01
CA LEU A 4 38.62 37.44 16.97
C LEU A 4 38.74 36.03 17.57
N LYS A 5 37.78 35.62 18.42
CA LYS A 5 37.73 34.22 18.93
C LYS A 5 36.32 33.61 19.05
N CYS A 6 35.27 34.25 18.53
CA CYS A 6 33.89 33.75 18.64
C CYS A 6 33.31 33.12 17.35
N ALA A 7 34.09 33.04 16.27
CA ALA A 7 33.58 32.64 14.96
C ALA A 7 33.31 31.12 14.74
N PRO A 8 33.99 30.14 15.38
CA PRO A 8 33.81 28.75 14.95
C PRO A 8 32.56 28.06 15.55
N LEU A 9 31.96 28.61 16.63
CA LEU A 9 30.84 27.95 17.31
C LEU A 9 29.50 28.12 16.55
N PHE A 10 29.35 29.21 15.80
CA PHE A 10 28.10 29.53 15.10
C PHE A 10 27.88 28.66 13.85
N VAL A 11 28.98 28.20 13.21
CA VAL A 11 28.92 27.34 12.01
C VAL A 11 28.50 25.91 12.36
N ILE A 12 28.88 25.41 13.54
CA ILE A 12 28.49 24.05 14.00
C ILE A 12 27.01 24.00 14.37
N LEU A 13 26.44 25.10 14.88
CA LEU A 13 25.00 25.17 15.21
C LEU A 13 24.11 25.09 13.97
N LEU A 14 24.55 25.62 12.82
CA LEU A 14 23.80 25.59 11.56
C LEU A 14 23.64 24.18 10.97
N PHE A 15 24.57 23.26 11.23
CA PHE A 15 24.47 21.88 10.75
C PHE A 15 23.39 21.05 11.48
N PHE A 16 23.10 21.37 12.75
CA PHE A 16 22.09 20.65 13.52
C PHE A 16 20.65 21.01 13.12
N VAL A 17 20.42 22.23 12.63
CA VAL A 17 19.06 22.67 12.22
C VAL A 17 18.67 22.12 10.84
N TYR A 18 19.64 21.75 10.00
CA TYR A 18 19.37 21.32 8.62
C TYR A 18 19.07 19.82 8.46
N SER A 19 19.34 19.00 9.49
CA SER A 19 19.13 17.54 9.42
C SER A 19 17.74 17.06 9.86
N CYS A 20 16.81 17.96 10.17
CA CYS A 20 15.43 17.60 10.49
C CYS A 20 14.49 17.71 9.28
N LYS A 21 14.92 17.24 8.11
CA LYS A 21 13.95 16.85 7.07
C LYS A 21 13.29 15.57 7.57
N LYS A 22 12.12 15.70 8.21
CA LYS A 22 11.16 14.61 8.35
C LYS A 22 10.95 14.04 6.94
N ASN A 23 11.60 12.93 6.63
CA ASN A 23 11.18 12.08 5.55
C ASN A 23 9.76 11.67 5.92
N LYS A 24 8.77 12.37 5.34
CA LYS A 24 7.42 11.84 5.28
C LYS A 24 7.58 10.52 4.54
N VAL A 25 7.50 9.42 5.27
CA VAL A 25 7.33 8.11 4.67
C VAL A 25 5.99 8.24 3.94
N GLU A 26 6.06 8.48 2.63
CA GLU A 26 4.88 8.53 1.78
C GLU A 26 4.23 7.16 1.89
N ASP A 27 3.01 7.13 2.40
CA ASP A 27 2.21 5.90 2.36
C ASP A 27 2.01 5.55 0.89
N PRO A 28 2.50 4.39 0.42
CA PRO A 28 2.36 4.00 -0.98
C PRO A 28 0.89 3.83 -1.41
N LEU A 29 -0.04 3.72 -0.45
CA LEU A 29 -1.48 3.70 -0.69
C LEU A 29 -2.15 5.08 -0.58
N GLY A 30 -1.43 6.13 -0.16
CA GLY A 30 -1.98 7.48 0.04
C GLY A 30 -2.90 7.59 1.27
N ASP A 31 -3.69 8.66 1.35
CA ASP A 31 -4.68 8.86 2.45
C ASP A 31 -5.77 7.79 2.36
N LEU A 32 -5.84 6.92 3.38
CA LEU A 32 -6.65 5.70 3.35
C LEU A 32 -7.99 5.91 4.08
N GLU A 33 -8.92 6.60 3.42
CA GLU A 33 -10.31 6.75 3.89
C GLU A 33 -11.16 5.51 3.61
N SER A 34 -10.94 4.88 2.44
CA SER A 34 -11.38 3.55 2.02
C SER A 34 -11.02 3.42 0.54
N LYS A 35 -10.41 2.31 0.10
CA LYS A 35 -10.05 2.11 -1.31
C LYS A 35 -10.50 0.75 -1.81
N THR A 36 -11.26 0.72 -2.90
CA THR A 36 -11.73 -0.52 -3.54
C THR A 36 -10.99 -0.73 -4.85
N TYR A 37 -10.24 -1.82 -4.92
CA TYR A 37 -9.57 -2.32 -6.12
C TYR A 37 -10.41 -3.41 -6.76
N THR A 38 -10.49 -3.40 -8.09
CA THR A 38 -11.14 -4.45 -8.88
C THR A 38 -10.09 -5.14 -9.73
N GLU A 39 -10.13 -6.46 -9.76
CA GLU A 39 -9.28 -7.25 -10.64
C GLU A 39 -9.62 -6.97 -12.10
N ILE A 40 -8.60 -6.70 -12.92
CA ILE A 40 -8.75 -6.61 -14.37
C ILE A 40 -8.89 -8.04 -14.91
N CYS A 41 -10.13 -8.51 -15.01
CA CYS A 41 -10.40 -9.78 -15.67
C CYS A 41 -10.08 -9.69 -17.15
N LEU A 42 -9.08 -10.44 -17.59
CA LEU A 42 -8.99 -10.81 -18.99
C LEU A 42 -10.16 -11.77 -19.26
N THR A 43 -10.97 -11.43 -20.26
CA THR A 43 -12.16 -12.19 -20.71
C THR A 43 -11.93 -13.68 -21.00
N ASN A 44 -10.66 -14.12 -21.04
CA ASN A 44 -10.27 -15.52 -21.18
C ASN A 44 -10.35 -16.37 -19.88
N ALA A 45 -10.63 -15.79 -18.72
CA ALA A 45 -10.81 -16.53 -17.46
C ALA A 45 -12.08 -17.41 -17.44
N MET A 46 -12.97 -17.29 -18.44
CA MET A 46 -14.14 -18.17 -18.61
C MET A 46 -13.80 -19.66 -18.86
N ARG A 47 -12.52 -20.03 -18.94
CA ARG A 47 -12.09 -21.39 -19.28
C ARG A 47 -12.28 -22.42 -18.14
N TYR A 48 -12.56 -21.98 -16.91
CA TYR A 48 -12.70 -22.86 -15.75
C TYR A 48 -14.00 -22.68 -14.91
N GLY A 49 -15.02 -22.00 -15.45
CA GLY A 49 -16.29 -21.81 -14.72
C GLY A 49 -16.22 -20.76 -13.59
N GLU A 50 -15.13 -20.01 -13.53
CA GLU A 50 -14.90 -18.91 -12.60
C GLU A 50 -15.59 -17.64 -13.12
N THR A 51 -16.86 -17.46 -12.75
CA THR A 51 -17.63 -16.26 -13.13
C THR A 51 -17.44 -15.15 -12.09
N GLY A 52 -16.42 -14.31 -12.26
CA GLY A 52 -16.40 -13.02 -11.57
C GLY A 52 -15.01 -12.44 -11.39
N CYS A 53 -14.92 -11.11 -11.49
CA CYS A 53 -13.72 -10.37 -11.08
C CYS A 53 -13.67 -10.27 -9.57
N GLY A 54 -12.48 -10.49 -9.01
CA GLY A 54 -12.27 -10.20 -7.60
C GLY A 54 -12.43 -8.71 -7.30
N MET A 55 -12.92 -8.40 -6.10
CA MET A 55 -12.90 -7.03 -5.56
C MET A 55 -12.24 -7.02 -4.20
N LEU A 56 -11.36 -6.06 -3.95
CA LEU A 56 -10.59 -5.91 -2.72
C LEU A 56 -10.82 -4.51 -2.17
N THR A 57 -11.43 -4.39 -1.00
CA THR A 57 -11.67 -3.10 -0.32
C THR A 57 -10.79 -2.99 0.92
N LEU A 58 -9.87 -2.04 0.91
CA LEU A 58 -9.05 -1.64 2.04
C LEU A 58 -9.80 -0.59 2.85
N LEU A 59 -9.99 -0.87 4.14
CA LEU A 59 -10.74 -0.04 5.08
C LEU A 59 -9.79 0.54 6.14
N PRO A 60 -10.10 1.71 6.72
CA PRO A 60 -9.32 2.28 7.81
C PRO A 60 -9.10 1.30 8.97
N GLY A 61 -7.93 1.41 9.61
CA GLY A 61 -7.58 0.56 10.74
C GLY A 61 -7.18 -0.86 10.33
N ASN A 62 -6.50 -1.02 9.19
CA ASN A 62 -5.94 -2.28 8.71
C ASN A 62 -6.98 -3.37 8.44
N LYS A 63 -8.21 -3.00 8.10
CA LYS A 63 -9.30 -3.93 7.80
C LYS A 63 -9.46 -4.10 6.30
N VAL A 64 -9.93 -5.27 5.87
CA VAL A 64 -10.14 -5.56 4.45
C VAL A 64 -11.39 -6.40 4.25
N SER A 65 -12.06 -6.17 3.13
CA SER A 65 -13.15 -7.00 2.61
C SER A 65 -12.82 -7.40 1.19
N MET A 66 -12.82 -8.70 0.90
CA MET A 66 -12.52 -9.23 -0.42
C MET A 66 -13.69 -10.07 -0.92
N LEU A 67 -14.16 -9.76 -2.13
CA LEU A 67 -15.09 -10.61 -2.87
C LEU A 67 -14.27 -11.51 -3.78
N HIS A 68 -14.26 -12.81 -3.51
CA HIS A 68 -13.62 -13.79 -4.37
C HIS A 68 -14.67 -14.35 -5.33
N MET A 69 -14.50 -14.08 -6.64
CA MET A 69 -15.30 -14.72 -7.70
C MET A 69 -16.82 -14.61 -7.49
N GLY A 70 -17.31 -13.39 -7.19
CA GLY A 70 -18.73 -13.04 -7.25
C GLY A 70 -19.56 -13.30 -5.99
N ASP A 71 -19.33 -14.40 -5.26
CA ASP A 71 -20.33 -14.86 -4.28
C ASP A 71 -19.87 -14.87 -2.82
N ILE A 72 -18.57 -14.94 -2.54
CA ILE A 72 -18.07 -15.06 -1.15
C ILE A 72 -17.32 -13.79 -0.76
N ILE A 73 -17.93 -13.01 0.12
CA ILE A 73 -17.27 -11.90 0.81
C ILE A 73 -16.51 -12.47 2.01
N SER A 74 -15.19 -12.27 2.01
CA SER A 74 -14.31 -12.64 3.10
C SER A 74 -13.69 -11.38 3.72
N SER A 75 -13.82 -11.25 5.03
CA SER A 75 -13.22 -10.15 5.79
C SER A 75 -11.89 -10.56 6.42
N GLY A 76 -11.02 -9.60 6.66
CA GLY A 76 -9.75 -9.84 7.31
C GLY A 76 -9.00 -8.57 7.66
N THR A 77 -7.69 -8.69 7.69
CA THR A 77 -6.77 -7.57 7.90
C THR A 77 -5.75 -7.44 6.77
N TYR A 78 -5.19 -6.25 6.61
CA TYR A 78 -4.06 -6.05 5.72
C TYR A 78 -2.89 -5.37 6.43
N SER A 79 -1.70 -5.51 5.86
CA SER A 79 -0.49 -4.82 6.31
C SER A 79 0.33 -4.38 5.10
N VAL A 80 0.96 -3.21 5.21
CA VAL A 80 1.83 -2.66 4.17
C VAL A 80 3.28 -2.67 4.65
N SER A 81 4.18 -3.19 3.83
CA SER A 81 5.62 -3.18 4.06
C SER A 81 6.35 -2.79 2.78
N GLY A 82 6.82 -1.55 2.73
CA GLY A 82 7.37 -0.97 1.50
C GLY A 82 6.34 -1.02 0.36
N LYS A 83 6.70 -1.63 -0.77
CA LYS A 83 5.80 -1.82 -1.91
C LYS A 83 4.96 -3.11 -1.85
N THR A 84 4.94 -3.80 -0.71
CA THR A 84 4.16 -5.04 -0.56
C THR A 84 2.93 -4.78 0.30
N LEU A 85 1.77 -5.12 -0.24
CA LEU A 85 0.51 -5.22 0.50
C LEU A 85 0.24 -6.69 0.77
N LYS A 86 0.14 -7.07 2.05
CA LYS A 86 -0.28 -8.41 2.46
C LYS A 86 -1.70 -8.36 3.00
N VAL A 87 -2.56 -9.23 2.47
CA VAL A 87 -3.97 -9.35 2.84
C VAL A 87 -4.16 -10.71 3.48
N GLN A 88 -4.71 -10.75 4.69
CA GLN A 88 -4.99 -11.97 5.41
C GLN A 88 -6.48 -12.02 5.74
N LEU A 89 -7.18 -12.98 5.13
CA LEU A 89 -8.61 -13.17 5.28
C LEU A 89 -8.90 -14.24 6.34
N SER A 90 -10.14 -14.24 6.81
CA SER A 90 -10.66 -15.31 7.67
C SER A 90 -10.54 -16.67 6.97
N GLY A 91 -10.22 -17.74 7.72
CA GLY A 91 -10.07 -19.08 7.13
C GLY A 91 -8.69 -19.38 6.55
N SER A 92 -7.64 -18.68 7.00
CA SER A 92 -6.23 -18.91 6.62
C SER A 92 -5.87 -18.58 5.16
N LEU A 93 -6.76 -17.90 4.42
CA LEU A 93 -6.43 -17.37 3.10
C LEU A 93 -5.54 -16.13 3.23
N SER A 94 -4.45 -16.08 2.48
CA SER A 94 -3.52 -14.96 2.44
C SER A 94 -3.20 -14.64 1.00
N TYR A 95 -3.17 -13.36 0.66
CA TYR A 95 -2.79 -12.86 -0.66
C TYR A 95 -1.69 -11.81 -0.50
N GLU A 96 -0.76 -11.76 -1.45
CA GLU A 96 0.26 -10.73 -1.51
C GLU A 96 0.18 -9.96 -2.82
N PHE A 97 0.25 -8.64 -2.71
CA PHE A 97 0.22 -7.72 -3.84
C PHE A 97 1.47 -6.84 -3.83
N ILE A 98 1.95 -6.51 -5.03
CA ILE A 98 2.90 -5.43 -5.26
C ILE A 98 2.11 -4.14 -5.52
N ILE A 99 2.37 -3.12 -4.70
CA ILE A 99 1.82 -1.78 -4.88
C ILE A 99 2.62 -1.11 -6.01
N ARG A 100 1.99 -0.99 -7.18
CA ARG A 100 2.56 -0.30 -8.34
C ARG A 100 2.35 1.21 -8.22
N SER A 101 1.16 1.60 -7.76
CA SER A 101 0.79 2.98 -7.42
C SER A 101 -0.31 2.96 -6.35
N SER A 102 -0.75 4.15 -5.90
CA SER A 102 -1.88 4.24 -4.98
C SER A 102 -3.22 3.77 -5.59
N GLU A 103 -3.24 3.56 -6.91
CA GLU A 103 -4.40 3.15 -7.70
C GLU A 103 -4.26 1.76 -8.32
N GLU A 104 -3.07 1.16 -8.26
CA GLU A 104 -2.78 -0.10 -8.95
C GLU A 104 -1.98 -1.07 -8.07
N LEU A 105 -2.49 -2.30 -8.01
CA LEU A 105 -1.87 -3.44 -7.36
C LEU A 105 -1.64 -4.57 -8.37
N GLU A 106 -0.61 -5.37 -8.15
CA GLU A 106 -0.34 -6.58 -8.92
C GLU A 106 -0.27 -7.78 -7.99
N SER A 107 -1.08 -8.81 -8.24
CA SER A 107 -1.05 -10.05 -7.47
C SER A 107 0.29 -10.77 -7.68
N LYS A 108 0.97 -11.16 -6.60
CA LYS A 108 2.21 -11.96 -6.69
C LYS A 108 1.96 -13.38 -7.21
N GLU A 109 0.78 -13.93 -6.98
CA GLU A 109 0.48 -15.34 -7.24
C GLU A 109 0.08 -15.58 -8.71
N GLY A 110 -0.52 -14.58 -9.37
CA GLY A 110 -0.99 -14.71 -10.75
C GLY A 110 -0.55 -13.60 -11.70
N GLY A 111 0.12 -12.55 -11.21
CA GLY A 111 0.47 -11.37 -12.01
C GLY A 111 -0.73 -10.52 -12.44
N ASN A 112 -1.94 -10.85 -11.95
CA ASN A 112 -3.16 -10.11 -12.27
C ASN A 112 -3.07 -8.68 -11.73
N LEU A 113 -3.46 -7.71 -12.56
CA LEU A 113 -3.53 -6.30 -12.17
C LEU A 113 -4.89 -5.99 -11.56
N TRP A 114 -4.86 -5.13 -10.55
CA TRP A 114 -6.03 -4.68 -9.79
C TRP A 114 -6.00 -3.16 -9.73
N GLN A 115 -7.10 -2.51 -10.10
CA GLN A 115 -7.17 -1.06 -10.20
C GLN A 115 -8.28 -0.48 -9.33
N VAL A 116 -8.05 0.71 -8.77
CA VAL A 116 -9.08 1.46 -8.04
C VAL A 116 -10.26 1.73 -8.96
N LYS A 117 -11.47 1.51 -8.42
CA LYS A 117 -12.73 1.84 -9.09
C LYS A 117 -13.14 3.29 -8.84
#